data_AF-A0A8S3F1X5-F1
#
_entry.id   AF-A0A8S3F1X5-F1
#
_cell.length_a   1.000
_cell.length_b   1.000
_cell.length_c   1.000
_cell.angle_alpha   90.00
_cell.angle_beta   90.00
_cell.angle_gamma   90.00
#
_symmetry.space_group_name_H-M   'P 1'
#
loop_
_entity.id
_entity.type
_entity.pdbx_description
1 polymer ?
#
loop_
_entity_poly.entity_id
_entity_poly.type
_entity_poly.pdbx_seq_one_letter_code
_entity_poly.pdbx_strand_id
1 'polypeptide(L)'
;MFTTYKKQGILMQLKSDRIDEKGLIDYFTLELNNNGGVRVKFNYGFDTFEYNVPYDLTNGQNHEIIVTRRNQGKLIVISVDNYEPYIDVFPQTQQIDMQFDSPRFMYIGRNETTPPEEGFTGCISRLQFNRIFPLKYAFLEERDPSITWTGSSIREWPCGTEPVKYLPEPVEIPPDRGFSILALPRPMYKQYVYERNLALILGSMGFLFIFLLVGIGICYQKSNKSGHYKTKEDKGADQAIDADAAIIRGDSR
;
A
#
# COMPACT_ATOMS: atom_id res chain seq x y z
N MET A 1 -11.43 -5.16 -8.78
CA MET A 1 -11.43 -4.14 -7.70
C MET A 1 -12.81 -3.49 -7.63
N PHE A 2 -13.20 -2.98 -6.47
CA PHE A 2 -14.46 -2.25 -6.32
C PHE A 2 -14.40 -1.22 -5.19
N THR A 3 -15.33 -0.25 -5.23
CA THR A 3 -15.62 0.72 -4.16
C THR A 3 -17.12 0.79 -3.93
N THR A 4 -17.57 0.78 -2.68
CA THR A 4 -18.99 0.93 -2.34
C THR A 4 -19.20 1.30 -0.87
N TYR A 5 -20.38 1.84 -0.58
CA TYR A 5 -20.92 2.02 0.77
C TYR A 5 -22.13 1.11 1.05
N LYS A 6 -22.56 0.32 0.06
CA LYS A 6 -23.75 -0.54 0.14
C LYS A 6 -23.33 -1.99 0.41
N LYS A 7 -23.98 -2.65 1.36
CA LYS A 7 -23.72 -4.05 1.77
C LYS A 7 -24.47 -5.08 0.93
N GLN A 8 -24.60 -4.81 -0.37
CA GLN A 8 -25.39 -5.64 -1.28
C GLN A 8 -24.92 -5.47 -2.72
N GLY A 9 -25.27 -6.45 -3.55
CA GLY A 9 -25.07 -6.41 -5.00
C GLY A 9 -24.05 -7.41 -5.51
N ILE A 10 -24.20 -7.76 -6.78
CA ILE A 10 -23.37 -8.74 -7.47
C ILE A 10 -22.16 -8.03 -8.06
N LEU A 11 -20.94 -8.43 -7.69
CA LEU A 11 -19.73 -7.92 -8.32
C LEU A 11 -19.50 -8.61 -9.67
N MET A 12 -19.68 -9.92 -9.72
CA MET A 12 -19.61 -10.72 -10.93
C MET A 12 -20.39 -12.03 -10.72
N GLN A 13 -21.22 -12.40 -11.68
CA GLN A 13 -21.85 -13.72 -11.72
C GLN A 13 -21.66 -14.34 -13.10
N LEU A 14 -21.30 -15.62 -13.11
CA LEU A 14 -21.23 -16.45 -14.29
C LEU A 14 -22.29 -17.53 -14.19
N LYS A 15 -22.96 -17.81 -15.30
CA LYS A 15 -24.03 -18.80 -15.38
C LYS A 15 -23.91 -19.63 -16.65
N SER A 16 -24.10 -20.94 -16.52
CA SER A 16 -24.21 -21.86 -17.66
C SER A 16 -25.55 -21.70 -18.36
N ASP A 17 -25.59 -22.04 -19.66
CA ASP A 17 -26.83 -22.24 -20.40
C ASP A 17 -27.31 -23.70 -20.37
N ARG A 18 -26.53 -24.60 -19.77
CA ARG A 18 -26.88 -26.00 -19.61
C ARG A 18 -27.47 -26.28 -18.24
N ILE A 19 -28.39 -27.23 -18.25
CA ILE A 19 -28.94 -27.85 -17.05
C ILE A 19 -28.25 -29.21 -16.93
N ASP A 20 -27.71 -29.50 -15.75
CA ASP A 20 -27.08 -30.78 -15.45
C ASP A 20 -28.10 -31.93 -15.35
N GLU A 21 -27.62 -33.15 -15.16
CA GLU A 21 -28.48 -34.34 -15.03
C GLU A 21 -29.41 -34.29 -13.80
N LYS A 22 -29.14 -33.40 -12.83
CA LYS A 22 -29.91 -33.22 -11.60
C LYS A 22 -30.90 -32.04 -11.70
N GLY A 23 -30.98 -31.37 -12.84
CA GLY A 23 -31.88 -30.22 -13.04
C GLY A 23 -31.32 -28.89 -12.52
N LEU A 24 -30.04 -28.81 -12.18
CA LEU A 24 -29.37 -27.61 -11.69
C LEU A 24 -28.56 -26.93 -12.80
N ILE A 25 -28.33 -25.63 -12.65
CA ILE A 25 -27.51 -24.84 -13.59
C ILE A 25 -26.21 -24.50 -12.88
N ASP A 26 -25.09 -24.75 -13.55
CA ASP A 26 -23.79 -24.35 -13.02
C ASP A 26 -23.65 -22.83 -12.94
N TYR A 27 -23.14 -22.36 -11.82
CA TYR A 27 -22.88 -20.94 -11.63
C TYR A 27 -21.70 -20.67 -10.71
N PHE A 28 -21.15 -19.47 -10.88
CA PHE A 28 -20.19 -18.87 -9.95
C PHE A 28 -20.64 -17.43 -9.67
N THR A 29 -20.70 -17.04 -8.41
CA THR A 29 -21.12 -15.72 -7.98
C THR A 29 -20.09 -15.14 -7.01
N LEU A 30 -19.67 -13.91 -7.28
CA LEU A 30 -18.95 -13.03 -6.40
C LEU A 30 -19.86 -11.85 -6.08
N GLU A 31 -20.24 -11.69 -4.81
CA GLU A 31 -21.20 -10.68 -4.38
C GLU A 31 -20.90 -10.15 -2.98
N LEU A 32 -21.56 -9.07 -2.60
CA LEU A 32 -21.49 -8.54 -1.24
C LEU A 32 -22.51 -9.24 -0.35
N ASN A 33 -22.09 -9.55 0.87
CA ASN A 33 -22.97 -10.04 1.92
C ASN A 33 -23.52 -8.90 2.78
N ASN A 34 -24.54 -9.20 3.57
CA ASN A 34 -25.24 -8.22 4.42
C ASN A 34 -24.36 -7.61 5.52
N ASN A 35 -23.21 -8.23 5.82
CA ASN A 35 -22.24 -7.72 6.79
C ASN A 35 -21.26 -6.72 6.16
N GLY A 36 -21.24 -6.60 4.83
CA GLY A 36 -20.33 -5.74 4.06
C GLY A 36 -19.07 -6.44 3.57
N GLY A 37 -18.92 -7.73 3.89
CA GLY A 37 -17.88 -8.57 3.31
C GLY A 37 -18.28 -9.14 1.97
N VAL A 38 -17.33 -9.81 1.33
CA VAL A 38 -17.60 -10.51 0.08
C VAL A 38 -17.89 -11.97 0.32
N ARG A 39 -18.86 -12.46 -0.46
CA ARG A 39 -19.28 -13.85 -0.54
C ARG A 39 -18.92 -14.41 -1.92
N VAL A 40 -18.25 -15.56 -1.89
CA VAL A 40 -18.02 -16.39 -3.08
C VAL A 40 -18.95 -17.59 -2.98
N LYS A 41 -19.78 -17.79 -3.98
CA LYS A 41 -20.74 -18.90 -4.05
C LYS A 41 -20.67 -19.59 -5.39
N PHE A 42 -20.61 -20.91 -5.44
CA PHE A 42 -20.68 -21.64 -6.70
C PHE A 42 -21.29 -23.02 -6.52
N ASN A 43 -21.86 -23.54 -7.60
CA ASN A 43 -22.33 -24.91 -7.69
C ASN A 43 -22.04 -25.39 -9.12
N TYR A 44 -21.35 -26.54 -9.22
CA TYR A 44 -20.96 -27.19 -10.48
C TYR A 44 -21.50 -28.63 -10.54
N GLY A 45 -22.78 -28.82 -10.21
CA GLY A 45 -23.48 -30.11 -10.28
C GLY A 45 -23.26 -31.08 -9.12
N PHE A 46 -22.50 -30.72 -8.08
CA PHE A 46 -22.37 -31.52 -6.86
C PHE A 46 -23.11 -30.92 -5.67
N ASP A 47 -22.58 -29.81 -5.13
CA ASP A 47 -23.13 -29.09 -3.99
C ASP A 47 -22.83 -27.60 -4.13
N THR A 48 -23.54 -26.79 -3.35
CA THR A 48 -23.32 -25.36 -3.28
C THR A 48 -22.27 -25.06 -2.22
N PHE A 49 -21.15 -24.51 -2.67
CA PHE A 49 -20.09 -24.02 -1.78
C PHE A 49 -20.25 -22.53 -1.57
N GLU A 50 -20.11 -22.09 -0.32
CA GLU A 50 -20.24 -20.69 0.06
C GLU A 50 -19.11 -20.29 1.02
N TYR A 51 -18.38 -19.24 0.64
CA TYR A 51 -17.27 -18.69 1.41
C TYR A 51 -17.54 -17.23 1.71
N ASN A 52 -17.65 -16.89 2.99
CA ASN A 52 -17.92 -15.54 3.47
C ASN A 52 -16.66 -14.96 4.10
N VAL A 53 -16.14 -13.89 3.49
CA VAL A 53 -15.01 -13.16 4.04
C VAL A 53 -15.50 -12.29 5.20
N PRO A 54 -14.86 -12.34 6.39
CA PRO A 54 -15.37 -11.70 7.62
C PRO A 54 -15.00 -10.21 7.74
N TYR A 55 -14.52 -9.56 6.68
CA TYR A 55 -14.11 -8.15 6.69
C TYR A 55 -15.18 -7.28 6.06
N ASP A 56 -15.51 -6.15 6.68
CA ASP A 56 -16.39 -5.15 6.07
C ASP A 56 -15.60 -4.28 5.07
N LEU A 57 -15.95 -4.39 3.80
CA LEU A 57 -15.31 -3.72 2.67
C LEU A 57 -16.16 -2.56 2.13
N THR A 58 -17.20 -2.14 2.87
CA THR A 58 -18.17 -1.11 2.43
C THR A 58 -17.86 0.28 2.99
N ASN A 59 -16.58 0.64 2.99
CA ASN A 59 -16.07 1.91 3.53
C ASN A 59 -15.82 2.98 2.44
N GLY A 60 -16.18 2.71 1.18
CA GLY A 60 -15.95 3.59 0.04
C GLY A 60 -14.51 3.62 -0.49
N GLN A 61 -13.59 2.85 0.08
CA GLN A 61 -12.22 2.70 -0.41
C GLN A 61 -12.14 1.64 -1.51
N ASN A 62 -11.02 1.66 -2.24
CA ASN A 62 -10.75 0.66 -3.27
C ASN A 62 -10.30 -0.65 -2.62
N HIS A 63 -11.04 -1.71 -2.89
CA HIS A 63 -10.74 -3.06 -2.45
C HIS A 63 -10.42 -3.97 -3.64
N GLU A 64 -9.40 -4.80 -3.48
CA GLU A 64 -9.00 -5.84 -4.43
C GLU A 64 -9.42 -7.21 -3.91
N ILE A 65 -10.03 -7.99 -4.80
CA ILE A 65 -10.41 -9.38 -4.51
C ILE A 65 -9.91 -10.24 -5.66
N ILE A 66 -9.20 -11.30 -5.30
CA ILE A 66 -8.67 -12.28 -6.24
C ILE A 66 -9.16 -13.65 -5.78
N VAL A 67 -10.04 -14.25 -6.58
CA VAL A 67 -10.48 -15.64 -6.39
C VAL A 67 -9.76 -16.50 -7.41
N THR A 68 -8.97 -17.45 -6.93
CA THR A 68 -8.23 -18.39 -7.78
C THR A 68 -8.66 -19.81 -7.48
N ARG A 69 -8.97 -20.57 -8.52
CA ARG A 69 -9.10 -22.04 -8.43
C ARG A 69 -7.89 -22.69 -9.07
N ARG A 70 -7.26 -23.63 -8.36
CA ARG A 70 -6.07 -24.37 -8.81
C ARG A 70 -6.34 -25.87 -8.75
N ASN A 71 -5.40 -26.66 -9.27
CA ASN A 71 -5.42 -28.13 -9.21
C ASN A 71 -6.74 -28.72 -9.77
N GLN A 72 -7.15 -28.27 -10.96
CA GLN A 72 -8.41 -28.70 -11.60
C GLN A 72 -9.64 -28.46 -10.71
N GLY A 73 -9.66 -27.32 -9.99
CA GLY A 73 -10.78 -26.95 -9.12
C GLY A 73 -10.68 -27.45 -7.68
N LYS A 74 -9.69 -28.29 -7.33
CA LYS A 74 -9.50 -28.88 -5.99
C LYS A 74 -9.04 -27.92 -4.90
N LEU A 75 -8.50 -26.77 -5.29
CA LEU A 75 -8.01 -25.76 -4.36
C LEU A 75 -8.68 -24.44 -4.71
N ILE A 76 -9.31 -23.80 -3.73
CA ILE A 76 -9.76 -22.42 -3.85
C ILE A 76 -8.92 -21.52 -2.94
N VAL A 77 -8.52 -20.38 -3.47
CA VAL A 77 -7.81 -19.33 -2.75
C VAL A 77 -8.55 -18.02 -2.97
N ILE A 78 -8.97 -17.37 -1.89
CA ILE A 78 -9.65 -16.07 -1.91
C ILE A 78 -8.74 -15.09 -1.17
N SER A 79 -8.16 -14.16 -1.92
CA SER A 79 -7.34 -13.09 -1.39
C SER A 79 -8.14 -11.79 -1.44
N VAL A 80 -8.16 -11.06 -0.33
CA VAL A 80 -8.80 -9.74 -0.21
C VAL A 80 -7.76 -8.77 0.32
N ASP A 81 -7.47 -7.74 -0.46
CA ASP A 81 -6.43 -6.75 -0.16
C ASP A 81 -5.11 -7.41 0.33
N ASN A 82 -4.63 -7.00 1.51
CA ASN A 82 -3.47 -7.54 2.19
C ASN A 82 -3.85 -8.41 3.41
N TYR A 83 -5.10 -8.89 3.48
CA TYR A 83 -5.53 -9.82 4.54
C TYR A 83 -5.01 -11.24 4.28
N GLU A 84 -5.03 -12.06 5.33
CA GLU A 84 -4.71 -13.47 5.23
C GLU A 84 -5.64 -14.15 4.22
N PRO A 85 -5.11 -14.85 3.20
CA PRO A 85 -5.93 -15.49 2.18
C PRO A 85 -6.74 -16.64 2.79
N TYR A 86 -8.00 -16.73 2.39
CA TYR A 86 -8.82 -17.90 2.69
C TYR A 86 -8.45 -19.02 1.71
N ILE A 87 -8.11 -20.20 2.24
CA ILE A 87 -7.65 -21.34 1.47
C ILE A 87 -8.47 -22.56 1.88
N ASP A 88 -9.05 -23.25 0.90
CA ASP A 88 -9.78 -24.49 1.13
C ASP A 88 -9.45 -25.56 0.07
N VAL A 89 -9.36 -26.81 0.52
CA VAL A 89 -8.96 -27.97 -0.28
C VAL A 89 -10.13 -28.95 -0.30
N PHE A 90 -10.71 -29.16 -1.49
CA PHE A 90 -11.81 -30.09 -1.66
C PHE A 90 -11.30 -31.55 -1.58
N PRO A 91 -12.05 -32.43 -0.90
CA PRO A 91 -11.68 -33.83 -0.79
C PRO A 91 -11.67 -34.52 -2.16
N GLN A 92 -10.68 -35.39 -2.39
CA GLN A 92 -10.57 -36.19 -3.60
C GLN A 92 -11.47 -37.42 -3.52
N THR A 93 -12.79 -37.24 -3.60
CA THR A 93 -13.70 -38.37 -3.82
C THR A 93 -14.04 -38.44 -5.31
N GLN A 94 -14.24 -39.65 -5.84
CA GLN A 94 -14.50 -39.88 -7.28
C GLN A 94 -15.86 -39.31 -7.77
N GLN A 95 -16.64 -38.65 -6.90
CA GLN A 95 -18.01 -38.24 -7.16
C GLN A 95 -18.22 -36.71 -7.19
N ILE A 96 -17.17 -35.91 -6.94
CA ILE A 96 -17.29 -34.45 -6.93
C ILE A 96 -16.76 -33.91 -8.25
N ASP A 97 -17.67 -33.50 -9.13
CA ASP A 97 -17.31 -32.64 -10.24
C ASP A 97 -16.97 -31.24 -9.72
N MET A 98 -15.82 -30.71 -10.14
CA MET A 98 -15.32 -29.39 -9.77
C MET A 98 -15.06 -28.51 -10.99
N GLN A 99 -15.48 -28.96 -12.17
CA GLN A 99 -15.36 -28.24 -13.40
C GLN A 99 -16.62 -27.40 -13.65
N PHE A 100 -16.44 -26.16 -14.05
CA PHE A 100 -17.56 -25.33 -14.47
C PHE A 100 -17.85 -25.57 -15.95
N ASP A 101 -18.98 -26.21 -16.24
CA ASP A 101 -19.32 -26.58 -17.60
C ASP A 101 -20.15 -25.53 -18.34
N SER A 102 -19.70 -25.21 -19.56
CA SER A 102 -20.39 -24.33 -20.51
C SER A 102 -20.76 -22.93 -19.96
N PRO A 103 -19.81 -22.15 -19.39
CA PRO A 103 -20.11 -20.79 -18.96
C PRO A 103 -20.56 -19.93 -20.15
N ARG A 104 -21.79 -19.38 -20.08
CA ARG A 104 -22.42 -18.65 -21.20
C ARG A 104 -22.66 -17.19 -20.92
N PHE A 105 -23.16 -16.87 -19.72
CA PHE A 105 -23.56 -15.52 -19.35
C PHE A 105 -22.68 -14.96 -18.25
N MET A 106 -22.30 -13.70 -18.37
CA MET A 106 -21.61 -12.93 -17.32
C MET A 106 -22.45 -11.71 -16.95
N TYR A 107 -22.87 -11.65 -15.70
CA TYR A 107 -23.59 -10.52 -15.12
C TYR A 107 -22.66 -9.72 -14.23
N ILE A 108 -22.77 -8.40 -14.30
CA ILE A 108 -21.98 -7.46 -13.51
C ILE A 108 -22.96 -6.47 -12.88
N GLY A 109 -22.84 -6.24 -11.59
CA GLY A 109 -23.70 -5.34 -10.82
C GLY A 109 -25.01 -6.00 -10.36
N ARG A 110 -25.77 -6.58 -11.29
CA ARG A 110 -26.99 -7.35 -11.01
C ARG A 110 -27.28 -8.35 -12.12
N ASN A 111 -28.09 -9.35 -11.81
CA ASN A 111 -28.62 -10.28 -12.81
C ASN A 111 -30.07 -9.91 -13.22
N GLU A 112 -30.68 -10.73 -14.07
CA GLU A 112 -32.04 -10.51 -14.57
C GLU A 112 -33.13 -10.65 -13.49
N THR A 113 -32.87 -11.48 -12.47
CA THR A 113 -33.82 -11.77 -11.38
C THR A 113 -33.71 -10.79 -10.22
N THR A 114 -32.56 -10.12 -10.05
CA THR A 114 -32.33 -9.18 -8.95
C THR A 114 -33.04 -7.85 -9.25
N PRO A 115 -33.89 -7.37 -8.34
CA PRO A 115 -34.52 -6.05 -8.48
C PRO A 115 -33.47 -4.93 -8.61
N PRO A 116 -33.75 -3.85 -9.37
CA PRO A 116 -32.80 -2.76 -9.55
C PRO A 116 -32.28 -2.14 -8.24
N GLU A 117 -33.13 -2.06 -7.22
CA GLU A 117 -32.82 -1.55 -5.89
C GLU A 117 -31.86 -2.42 -5.07
N GLU A 118 -31.75 -3.71 -5.41
CA GLU A 118 -30.85 -4.68 -4.79
C GLU A 118 -29.52 -4.85 -5.56
N GLY A 119 -29.40 -4.16 -6.71
CA GLY A 119 -28.18 -4.16 -7.50
C GLY A 119 -26.99 -3.50 -6.80
N PHE A 120 -25.80 -3.82 -7.28
CA PHE A 120 -24.57 -3.18 -6.84
C PHE A 120 -24.61 -1.68 -7.14
N THR A 121 -24.25 -0.88 -6.14
CA THR A 121 -24.10 0.57 -6.28
C THR A 121 -22.70 0.94 -5.85
N GLY A 122 -21.92 1.50 -6.77
CA GLY A 122 -20.52 1.84 -6.51
C GLY A 122 -19.71 1.88 -7.80
N CYS A 123 -18.41 1.65 -7.70
CA CYS A 123 -17.52 1.54 -8.84
C CYS A 123 -16.91 0.15 -8.89
N ILE A 124 -16.97 -0.52 -10.06
CA ILE A 124 -16.24 -1.76 -10.32
C ILE A 124 -15.15 -1.42 -11.33
N SER A 125 -13.92 -1.80 -11.03
CA SER A 125 -12.77 -1.54 -11.89
C SER A 125 -11.88 -2.76 -12.00
N ARG A 126 -11.13 -2.86 -13.11
CA ARG A 126 -10.21 -3.96 -13.39
C ARG A 126 -10.85 -5.34 -13.21
N LEU A 127 -12.12 -5.48 -13.61
CA LEU A 127 -12.79 -6.78 -13.58
C LEU A 127 -12.15 -7.69 -14.62
N GLN A 128 -11.75 -8.86 -14.18
CA GLN A 128 -11.09 -9.86 -15.00
C GLN A 128 -11.62 -11.23 -14.64
N PHE A 129 -11.94 -12.02 -15.66
CA PHE A 129 -12.22 -13.44 -15.52
C PHE A 129 -11.28 -14.20 -16.45
N ASN A 130 -10.38 -15.01 -15.88
CA ASN A 130 -9.31 -15.66 -16.63
C ASN A 130 -8.53 -14.66 -17.51
N ARG A 131 -8.68 -14.73 -18.84
CA ARG A 131 -8.03 -13.83 -19.81
C ARG A 131 -8.99 -12.81 -20.43
N ILE A 132 -10.21 -12.68 -19.89
CA ILE A 132 -11.26 -11.81 -20.40
C ILE A 132 -11.37 -10.57 -19.51
N PHE A 133 -11.42 -9.39 -20.14
CA PHE A 133 -11.52 -8.08 -19.50
C PHE A 133 -12.84 -7.40 -19.88
N PRO A 134 -13.98 -7.85 -19.32
CA PRO A 134 -15.32 -7.46 -19.78
C PRO A 134 -15.57 -5.95 -19.73
N LEU A 135 -15.10 -5.25 -18.70
CA LEU A 135 -15.27 -3.80 -18.61
C LEU A 135 -14.49 -3.07 -19.70
N LYS A 136 -13.33 -3.57 -20.13
CA LYS A 136 -12.61 -2.97 -21.26
C LYS A 136 -13.46 -3.01 -22.53
N TYR A 137 -14.08 -4.15 -22.82
CA TYR A 137 -14.93 -4.33 -24.01
C TYR A 137 -16.26 -3.57 -23.92
N ALA A 138 -16.81 -3.39 -22.72
CA ALA A 138 -18.06 -2.67 -22.50
C ALA A 138 -17.96 -1.16 -22.81
N PHE A 139 -16.75 -0.61 -22.68
CA PHE A 139 -16.44 0.82 -22.77
C PHE A 139 -15.53 1.17 -23.96
N LEU A 140 -15.45 0.29 -24.97
CA LEU A 140 -14.85 0.65 -26.26
C LEU A 140 -15.74 1.63 -27.03
N GLU A 141 -15.14 2.41 -27.93
CA GLU A 141 -15.87 3.33 -28.83
C GLU A 141 -16.94 2.58 -29.63
N GLU A 142 -16.59 1.41 -30.19
CA GLU A 142 -17.53 0.45 -30.75
C GLU A 142 -17.79 -0.67 -29.73
N ARG A 143 -19.02 -0.72 -29.22
CA ARG A 143 -19.41 -1.73 -28.24
C ARG A 143 -19.53 -3.11 -28.89
N ASP A 144 -18.99 -4.13 -28.22
CA ASP A 144 -19.22 -5.53 -28.62
C ASP A 144 -20.73 -5.87 -28.56
N PRO A 145 -21.32 -6.45 -29.63
CA PRO A 145 -22.74 -6.76 -29.68
C PRO A 145 -23.20 -7.79 -28.64
N SER A 146 -22.26 -8.54 -28.04
CA SER A 146 -22.53 -9.52 -26.98
C SER A 146 -22.76 -8.85 -25.61
N ILE A 147 -22.55 -7.55 -25.48
CA ILE A 147 -22.67 -6.80 -24.22
C ILE A 147 -23.96 -5.99 -24.21
N THR A 148 -24.88 -6.39 -23.34
CA THR A 148 -26.14 -5.68 -23.10
C THR A 148 -26.08 -4.90 -21.79
N TRP A 149 -26.57 -3.67 -21.81
CA TRP A 149 -26.63 -2.81 -20.63
C TRP A 149 -28.08 -2.75 -20.13
N THR A 150 -28.27 -3.07 -18.85
CA THR A 150 -29.62 -3.12 -18.27
C THR A 150 -29.81 -2.02 -17.22
N GLY A 151 -30.09 -0.81 -17.68
CA GLY A 151 -30.32 0.38 -16.86
C GLY A 151 -29.65 1.63 -17.44
N SER A 152 -30.09 2.81 -17.01
CA SER A 152 -29.63 4.10 -17.53
C SER A 152 -28.48 4.74 -16.73
N SER A 153 -28.05 4.13 -15.62
CA SER A 153 -27.09 4.73 -14.67
C SER A 153 -25.65 4.24 -14.81
N ILE A 154 -25.33 3.41 -15.81
CA ILE A 154 -23.99 2.88 -16.04
C ILE A 154 -23.17 3.93 -16.80
N ARG A 155 -21.99 4.27 -16.30
CA ARG A 155 -21.05 5.20 -16.94
C ARG A 155 -19.61 4.92 -16.51
N GLU A 156 -18.65 5.37 -17.29
CA GLU A 156 -17.26 5.40 -16.87
C GLU A 156 -17.05 6.41 -15.74
N TRP A 157 -16.23 6.04 -14.77
CA TRP A 157 -15.87 6.91 -13.67
C TRP A 157 -14.46 6.56 -13.19
N PRO A 158 -13.64 7.54 -12.74
CA PRO A 158 -12.27 7.30 -12.27
C PRO A 158 -12.19 6.45 -10.98
N CYS A 159 -13.30 5.97 -10.42
CA CYS A 159 -13.35 5.14 -9.21
C CYS A 159 -12.47 5.63 -8.04
N GLY A 160 -12.33 6.95 -7.86
CA GLY A 160 -11.49 7.52 -6.81
C GLY A 160 -9.97 7.39 -7.04
N THR A 161 -9.54 6.97 -8.24
CA THR A 161 -8.14 7.04 -8.67
C THR A 161 -7.90 8.36 -9.40
N GLU A 162 -6.85 9.10 -9.01
CA GLU A 162 -6.44 10.28 -9.78
C GLU A 162 -5.80 9.80 -11.10
N PRO A 163 -6.22 10.33 -12.27
CA PRO A 163 -5.62 9.93 -13.53
C PRO A 163 -4.13 10.28 -13.54
N VAL A 164 -3.32 9.44 -14.17
CA VAL A 164 -1.89 9.71 -14.36
C VAL A 164 -1.74 11.01 -15.15
N LYS A 165 -1.19 12.05 -14.52
CA LYS A 165 -0.81 13.29 -15.20
C LYS A 165 0.48 13.01 -15.98
N TYR A 166 0.35 12.69 -17.26
CA TYR A 166 1.50 12.68 -18.15
C TYR A 166 2.11 14.08 -18.18
N LEU A 167 3.44 14.15 -18.23
CA LEU A 167 4.10 15.41 -18.54
C LEU A 167 3.60 15.87 -19.91
N PRO A 168 3.39 17.19 -20.12
CA PRO A 168 3.06 17.68 -21.44
C PRO A 168 4.13 17.20 -22.42
N GLU A 169 3.68 16.70 -23.57
CA GLU A 169 4.59 16.31 -24.64
C GLU A 169 5.49 17.52 -24.95
N PRO A 170 6.83 17.31 -25.05
CA PRO A 170 7.71 18.41 -25.38
C PRO A 170 7.27 18.97 -26.73
N VAL A 171 6.97 20.28 -26.77
CA VAL A 171 6.59 20.95 -28.01
C VAL A 171 7.71 20.71 -29.02
N GLU A 172 7.41 19.97 -30.09
CA GLU A 172 8.32 19.82 -31.21
C GLU A 172 8.47 21.19 -31.87
N ILE A 173 9.60 21.85 -31.60
CA ILE A 173 9.95 23.10 -32.25
C ILE A 173 10.33 22.71 -33.69
N PRO A 174 9.62 23.19 -34.73
CA PRO A 174 10.06 23.01 -36.10
C PRO A 174 11.52 23.49 -36.20
N PRO A 175 12.39 22.84 -37.00
CA PRO A 175 13.73 23.37 -37.24
C PRO A 175 13.59 24.71 -37.97
N ASP A 176 13.47 25.76 -37.18
CA ASP A 176 13.25 27.11 -37.67
C ASP A 176 14.52 27.52 -38.41
N ARG A 177 14.35 28.04 -39.62
CA ARG A 177 15.48 28.47 -40.45
C ARG A 177 16.20 29.61 -39.72
N GLY A 178 17.30 29.29 -39.07
CA GLY A 178 18.35 30.23 -38.71
C GLY A 178 18.03 31.25 -37.63
N PHE A 179 17.18 30.95 -36.64
CA PHE A 179 17.16 31.75 -35.41
C PHE A 179 18.13 31.14 -34.40
N SER A 180 19.37 31.62 -34.39
CA SER A 180 20.30 31.36 -33.30
C SER A 180 19.65 31.84 -32.00
N ILE A 181 19.17 30.89 -31.20
CA ILE A 181 18.73 31.11 -29.84
C ILE A 181 19.91 31.73 -29.10
N LEU A 182 19.86 33.05 -28.96
CA LEU A 182 20.58 33.77 -27.93
C LEU A 182 20.05 33.23 -26.61
N ALA A 183 20.76 32.24 -26.07
CA ALA A 183 20.69 31.74 -24.71
C ALA A 183 19.31 31.82 -24.03
N LEU A 184 18.46 30.81 -24.25
CA LEU A 184 17.51 30.44 -23.20
C LEU A 184 18.32 30.20 -21.92
N PRO A 185 18.06 30.90 -20.80
CA PRO A 185 18.69 30.53 -19.56
C PRO A 185 18.19 29.12 -19.23
N ARG A 186 19.09 28.13 -19.32
CA ARG A 186 18.95 26.87 -18.57
C ARG A 186 18.46 27.23 -17.17
N PRO A 187 17.68 26.39 -16.45
CA PRO A 187 17.23 26.70 -15.09
C PRO A 187 18.43 26.75 -14.11
N MET A 188 19.22 27.82 -14.20
CA MET A 188 20.39 28.17 -13.42
C MET A 188 20.01 28.37 -11.95
N TYR A 189 18.72 28.60 -11.70
CA TYR A 189 18.10 28.67 -10.38
C TYR A 189 18.36 27.42 -9.52
N LYS A 190 18.20 26.19 -10.05
CA LYS A 190 18.34 24.98 -9.21
C LYS A 190 19.80 24.70 -8.82
N GLN A 191 20.75 24.97 -9.72
CA GLN A 191 22.16 24.72 -9.46
C GLN A 191 22.80 25.83 -8.59
N TYR A 192 22.40 27.09 -8.79
CA TYR A 192 22.92 28.22 -8.00
C TYR A 192 22.42 28.21 -6.54
N VAL A 193 21.18 27.79 -6.30
CA VAL A 193 20.63 27.65 -4.94
C VAL A 193 21.28 26.47 -4.20
N TYR A 194 21.61 25.37 -4.88
CA TYR A 194 22.28 24.23 -4.26
C TYR A 194 23.73 24.55 -3.84
N GLU A 195 24.52 25.15 -4.74
CA GLU A 195 25.90 25.56 -4.48
C GLU A 195 26.00 26.58 -3.32
N ARG A 196 25.09 27.57 -3.28
CA ARG A 196 25.05 28.57 -2.21
C ARG A 196 24.70 27.96 -0.85
N ASN A 197 23.73 27.04 -0.82
CA ASN A 197 23.33 26.39 0.42
C ASN A 197 24.40 25.42 0.93
N LEU A 198 25.10 24.72 0.03
CA LEU A 198 26.22 23.83 0.39
C LEU A 198 27.39 24.60 1.00
N ALA A 199 27.77 25.75 0.41
CA ALA A 199 28.84 26.59 0.95
C ALA A 199 28.50 27.14 2.35
N LEU A 200 27.24 27.53 2.59
CA LEU A 200 26.78 27.99 3.89
C LEU A 200 26.78 26.89 4.96
N ILE A 201 26.39 25.67 4.58
CA ILE A 201 26.37 24.51 5.50
C ILE A 201 27.81 24.07 5.84
N LEU A 202 28.69 23.98 4.85
CA LEU A 202 30.09 23.62 5.08
C LEU A 202 30.84 24.68 5.91
N GLY A 203 30.55 25.96 5.68
CA GLY A 203 31.11 27.07 6.44
C GLY A 203 30.69 27.06 7.91
N SER A 204 29.40 26.84 8.19
CA SER A 204 28.89 26.81 9.57
C SER A 204 29.44 25.62 10.35
N MET A 205 29.52 24.44 9.71
CA MET A 205 30.08 23.24 10.33
C MET A 205 31.58 23.38 10.62
N GLY A 206 32.34 23.96 9.68
CA GLY A 206 33.77 24.23 9.88
C GLY A 206 34.06 25.22 11.01
N PHE A 207 33.26 26.28 11.11
CA PHE A 207 33.39 27.27 12.17
C PHE A 207 33.13 26.67 13.56
N LEU A 208 32.09 25.84 13.68
CA LEU A 208 31.77 25.12 14.92
C LEU A 208 32.91 24.20 15.35
N PHE A 209 33.52 23.48 14.40
CA PHE A 209 34.64 22.58 14.67
C PHE A 209 35.87 23.32 15.19
N ILE A 210 36.21 24.47 14.59
CA ILE A 210 37.33 25.30 15.04
C ILE A 210 37.09 25.85 16.45
N PHE A 211 35.88 26.31 16.75
CA PHE A 211 35.52 26.77 18.10
C PHE A 211 35.68 25.67 19.15
N LEU A 212 35.31 24.44 18.80
CA LEU A 212 35.45 23.28 19.67
C LEU A 212 36.93 22.96 19.94
N LEU A 213 37.78 22.99 18.92
CA LEU A 213 39.22 22.78 19.05
C LEU A 213 39.89 23.86 19.91
N VAL A 214 39.51 25.13 19.72
CA VAL A 214 40.01 26.25 20.54
C VAL A 214 39.57 26.10 21.99
N GLY A 215 38.30 25.73 22.22
CA GLY A 215 37.78 25.45 23.56
C GLY A 215 38.55 24.34 24.27
N ILE A 216 38.82 23.23 23.58
CA ILE A 216 39.65 22.14 24.11
C ILE A 216 41.07 22.62 24.43
N GLY A 217 41.67 23.42 23.55
CA GLY A 217 43.00 24.00 23.78
C GLY A 217 43.07 24.89 25.03
N ILE A 218 42.05 25.73 25.25
CA ILE A 218 41.95 26.58 26.45
C ILE A 218 41.77 25.73 27.71
N CYS A 219 40.89 24.72 27.66
CA CYS A 219 40.71 23.76 28.77
C CYS A 219 42.00 23.03 29.11
N TYR A 220 42.75 22.57 28.09
CA TYR A 220 44.04 21.91 28.28
C TYR A 220 45.07 22.85 28.90
N GLN A 221 45.19 24.09 28.41
CA GLN A 221 46.11 25.08 28.99
C GLN A 221 45.75 25.45 30.42
N LYS A 222 44.45 25.57 30.75
CA LYS A 222 43.98 25.87 32.11
C LYS A 222 44.19 24.69 33.05
N SER A 223 43.96 23.46 32.58
CA SER A 223 44.25 22.25 33.34
C SER A 223 45.75 22.11 33.63
N ASN A 224 46.62 22.51 32.70
CA ASN A 224 48.06 22.41 32.87
C ASN A 224 48.65 23.49 33.81
N LYS A 225 47.93 24.60 34.05
CA LYS A 225 48.41 25.71 34.89
C LYS A 225 48.00 25.67 36.36
N SER A 226 47.29 24.64 36.82
CA SER A 226 46.88 24.52 38.22
C SER A 226 47.24 23.17 38.82
N GLY A 227 48.53 22.83 38.79
CA GLY A 227 49.12 21.69 39.51
C GLY A 227 49.84 22.11 40.78
N HIS A 228 49.23 22.93 41.66
CA HIS A 228 49.71 23.11 43.02
C HIS A 228 48.67 22.52 43.99
N TYR A 229 48.80 21.22 44.25
CA TYR A 229 48.10 20.57 45.34
C TYR A 229 48.69 21.09 46.66
N LYS A 230 47.87 21.81 47.43
CA LYS A 230 48.14 22.05 48.85
C LYS A 230 47.92 20.71 49.54
N THR A 231 48.99 19.96 49.80
CA THR A 231 48.91 18.84 50.75
C THR A 231 48.53 19.45 52.10
N LYS A 232 47.43 18.98 52.69
CA LYS A 232 47.19 19.16 54.13
C LYS A 232 48.07 18.13 54.85
N GLU A 233 49.38 18.31 54.77
CA GLU A 233 50.25 17.65 55.74
C GLU A 233 50.04 18.33 57.09
N ASP A 234 49.75 17.50 58.08
CA ASP A 234 49.58 17.95 59.45
C ASP A 234 50.95 18.43 59.96
N LYS A 235 51.00 19.69 60.43
CA LYS A 235 52.25 20.37 60.79
C LYS A 235 52.95 19.76 62.03
N GLY A 236 52.38 18.71 62.62
CA GLY A 236 52.95 17.99 63.75
C GLY A 236 53.79 16.75 63.38
N ALA A 237 53.79 16.30 62.12
CA ALA A 237 54.45 15.05 61.72
C ALA A 237 55.98 15.14 61.67
N ASP A 238 56.54 16.31 61.35
CA ASP A 238 57.98 16.46 61.12
C ASP A 238 58.85 16.32 62.39
N GLN A 239 58.23 16.31 63.58
CA GLN A 239 58.95 16.17 64.88
C GLN A 239 58.34 15.12 65.82
N ALA A 240 57.51 14.21 65.30
CA ALA A 240 56.95 13.10 66.05
C ALA A 240 57.79 11.83 65.81
N ILE A 241 58.17 11.14 66.89
CA ILE A 241 58.95 9.89 66.82
C ILE A 241 58.04 8.70 66.44
N ASP A 242 56.73 8.84 66.66
CA ASP A 242 55.71 7.81 66.39
C ASP A 242 54.36 8.47 66.04
N ALA A 243 53.50 7.74 65.32
CA ALA A 243 52.20 8.18 64.82
C ALA A 243 51.26 8.64 65.94
N ASP A 244 51.31 7.99 67.10
CA ASP A 244 50.49 8.35 68.27
C ASP A 244 50.89 9.70 68.88
N ALA A 245 52.16 10.10 68.73
CA ALA A 245 52.68 11.37 69.23
C ALA A 245 52.33 12.58 68.33
N ALA A 246 52.05 12.34 67.05
CA ALA A 246 51.66 13.39 66.11
C ALA A 246 50.25 13.92 66.39
N ILE A 247 49.32 13.04 66.79
CA ILE A 247 47.90 13.38 67.03
C ILE A 247 47.74 14.28 68.26
N ILE A 248 48.50 14.04 69.33
CA ILE A 248 48.40 14.82 70.59
C ILE A 248 48.96 16.24 70.43
N ARG A 249 49.96 16.44 69.56
CA ARG A 249 50.54 17.78 69.31
C ARG A 249 49.78 18.59 68.27
N GLY A 250 49.01 17.93 67.40
CA GLY A 250 48.18 18.60 66.39
C GLY A 250 46.94 19.28 66.96
N ASP A 251 46.47 18.84 68.13
CA ASP A 251 45.23 19.35 68.72
C ASP A 251 45.53 20.42 69.78
N SER A 252 45.69 21.65 69.31
CA SER A 252 45.63 22.85 70.14
C SER A 252 44.98 23.97 69.35
N ARG A 253 43.70 23.78 69.00
CA ARG A 253 42.66 24.82 68.96
C ARG A 253 41.30 24.27 68.57
#